data_AF-A0AA36KUK8-F1
#
_entry.id   AF-A0AA36KUK8-F1
#
_cell.length_a   1.000
_cell.length_b   1.000
_cell.length_c   1.000
_cell.angle_alpha   90.00
_cell.angle_beta   90.00
_cell.angle_gamma   90.00
#
_symmetry.space_group_name_H-M   'P 1'
#
loop_
_entity.id
_entity.type
_entity.pdbx_description
1 polymer ?
#
loop_
_entity_poly.entity_id
_entity_poly.type
_entity_poly.pdbx_seq_one_letter_code
_entity_poly.pdbx_strand_id
1 'polypeptide(L)'
;MKKVYFVHRDKNAIERQSDGVEFCFIPEFNDGRIYFYCHEYDIFWRSIKDAGDYAWCCNFHLKGIIRPATLIEISNSDLISYIDSIKEYEIENSKLININYIHLNYDFLNIHQNT
;
A
#
# COMPACT_ATOMS: atom_id res chain seq x y z
N MET A 1 -9.06 -17.59 1.80
CA MET A 1 -9.10 -16.50 0.80
C MET A 1 -7.75 -15.82 0.79
N LYS A 2 -7.16 -15.65 -0.39
CA LYS A 2 -5.93 -14.88 -0.58
C LYS A 2 -6.28 -13.44 -0.95
N LYS A 3 -5.70 -12.46 -0.27
CA LYS A 3 -5.75 -11.04 -0.68
C LYS A 3 -4.35 -10.57 -1.02
N VAL A 4 -4.22 -9.81 -2.10
CA VAL A 4 -2.93 -9.31 -2.59
C VAL A 4 -2.98 -7.79 -2.61
N TYR A 5 -1.96 -7.16 -2.06
CA TYR A 5 -1.75 -5.72 -2.11
C TYR A 5 -0.40 -5.43 -2.74
N PHE A 6 -0.39 -4.53 -3.71
CA PHE A 6 0.82 -3.90 -4.20
C PHE A 6 1.17 -2.74 -3.29
N VAL A 7 2.45 -2.54 -3.02
CA VAL A 7 2.92 -1.57 -2.04
C VAL A 7 4.02 -0.72 -2.64
N HIS A 8 3.91 0.60 -2.42
CA HIS A 8 4.97 1.56 -2.66
C HIS A 8 5.61 1.90 -1.31
N ARG A 9 6.93 1.79 -1.21
CA ARG A 9 7.67 2.23 -0.04
C ARG A 9 8.00 3.70 -0.19
N ASP A 10 7.09 4.54 0.29
CA ASP A 10 7.31 5.98 0.29
C ASP A 10 8.48 6.39 1.23
N LYS A 11 8.96 7.62 1.03
CA LYS A 11 10.14 8.19 1.71
C LYS A 11 10.09 8.11 3.25
N ASN A 12 8.91 8.11 3.84
CA ASN A 12 8.72 8.21 5.29
C ASN A 12 8.27 6.88 5.92
N ALA A 13 8.19 5.79 5.14
CA ALA A 13 7.75 4.47 5.62
C ALA A 13 8.57 3.97 6.82
N ILE A 14 9.90 4.19 6.81
CA ILE A 14 10.79 3.79 7.92
C ILE A 14 10.48 4.57 9.19
N GLU A 15 10.38 5.89 9.10
CA GLU A 15 10.11 6.77 10.25
C GLU A 15 8.75 6.46 10.87
N ARG A 16 7.77 6.15 10.02
CA ARG A 16 6.45 5.68 10.43
C ARG A 16 6.42 4.21 10.83
N GLN A 17 7.51 3.44 10.75
CA GLN A 17 7.48 2.00 11.04
C GLN A 17 6.35 1.26 10.30
N SER A 18 6.14 1.62 9.03
CA SER A 18 5.11 1.07 8.16
C SER A 18 5.76 0.39 6.97
N ASP A 19 5.06 -0.57 6.36
CA ASP A 19 5.53 -1.23 5.14
C ASP A 19 5.48 -0.33 3.89
N GLY A 20 4.98 0.90 4.04
CA GLY A 20 4.67 1.84 2.96
C GLY A 20 3.17 2.05 2.78
N VAL A 21 2.78 2.31 1.54
CA VAL A 21 1.39 2.56 1.14
C VAL A 21 0.90 1.52 0.13
N GLU A 22 -0.29 1.00 0.39
CA GLU A 22 -0.98 0.04 -0.44
C GLU A 22 -1.76 0.75 -1.55
N PHE A 23 -1.68 0.25 -2.78
CA PHE A 23 -2.46 0.73 -3.91
C PHE A 23 -3.89 0.21 -3.79
N CYS A 24 -4.85 1.11 -3.63
CA CYS A 24 -6.22 0.70 -3.36
C CYS A 24 -7.31 1.65 -3.87
N PHE A 25 -8.54 1.16 -3.91
CA PHE A 25 -9.72 1.97 -4.14
C PHE A 25 -10.49 2.15 -2.83
N ILE A 26 -10.82 3.40 -2.54
CA ILE A 26 -11.64 3.78 -1.38
C ILE A 26 -13.10 3.84 -1.85
N PRO A 27 -13.97 2.91 -1.40
CA PRO A 27 -15.32 2.76 -1.93
C PRO A 27 -16.19 4.01 -1.76
N GLU A 28 -15.90 4.84 -0.75
CA GLU A 28 -16.68 6.03 -0.42
C GLU A 28 -16.46 7.19 -1.39
N PHE A 29 -15.33 7.24 -2.11
CA PHE A 29 -15.10 8.27 -3.11
C PHE A 29 -15.72 7.93 -4.45
N ASN A 30 -15.79 6.63 -4.79
CA ASN A 30 -16.40 6.12 -6.02
C ASN A 30 -16.02 6.90 -7.29
N ASP A 31 -14.77 7.36 -7.37
CA ASP A 31 -14.27 8.22 -8.45
C ASP A 31 -13.34 7.46 -9.42
N GLY A 32 -13.19 6.15 -9.22
CA GLY A 32 -12.36 5.28 -10.05
C GLY A 32 -10.86 5.54 -9.93
N ARG A 33 -10.41 6.25 -8.89
CA ARG A 33 -8.99 6.56 -8.67
C ARG A 33 -8.33 5.57 -7.73
N ILE A 34 -7.05 5.31 -7.99
CA ILE A 34 -6.17 4.59 -7.07
C ILE A 34 -5.65 5.58 -6.03
N TYR A 35 -5.81 5.20 -4.77
CA TYR A 35 -5.30 5.86 -3.58
C TYR A 35 -4.15 5.06 -2.99
N PHE A 36 -3.38 5.74 -2.14
CA PHE A 36 -2.20 5.19 -1.48
C PHE A 36 -2.48 5.13 0.00
N TYR A 37 -2.77 3.95 0.53
CA TYR A 37 -3.27 3.77 1.89
C TYR A 37 -2.23 3.13 2.80
N CYS A 38 -1.96 3.75 3.95
CA CYS A 38 -1.14 3.16 5.00
C CYS A 38 -2.03 2.50 6.05
N HIS A 39 -1.99 1.16 6.08
CA HIS A 39 -2.85 0.36 6.94
C HIS A 39 -2.60 0.59 8.43
N GLU A 40 -1.34 0.78 8.81
CA GLU A 40 -0.91 0.90 10.20
C GLU A 40 -1.44 2.16 10.90
N TYR A 41 -1.77 3.20 10.12
CA TYR A 41 -2.21 4.51 10.64
C TYR A 41 -3.60 4.93 10.18
N ASP A 42 -4.27 4.12 9.35
CA ASP A 42 -5.57 4.45 8.73
C ASP A 42 -5.55 5.84 8.04
N ILE A 43 -4.49 6.10 7.28
CA ILE A 43 -4.28 7.34 6.52
C ILE A 43 -4.02 7.03 5.05
N PHE A 44 -4.36 7.96 4.17
CA PHE A 44 -4.11 7.79 2.75
C PHE A 44 -3.83 9.09 2.02
N TRP A 45 -3.27 8.94 0.82
CA TRP A 45 -2.93 10.01 -0.10
C TRP A 45 -3.63 9.82 -1.44
N ARG A 46 -3.89 10.94 -2.13
CA ARG A 46 -4.51 10.98 -3.47
C ARG A 46 -3.48 10.86 -4.60
N SER A 47 -2.21 11.06 -4.29
CA SER A 47 -1.12 11.17 -5.24
C SER A 47 0.09 10.45 -4.66
N ILE A 48 0.75 9.66 -5.50
CA ILE A 48 1.90 8.87 -5.07
C ILE A 48 3.09 9.74 -4.71
N LYS A 49 3.20 10.93 -5.31
CA LYS A 49 4.27 11.89 -5.04
C LYS A 49 4.17 12.48 -3.63
N ASP A 50 2.96 12.52 -3.09
CA ASP A 50 2.67 13.06 -1.77
C ASP A 50 2.60 11.94 -0.71
N ALA A 51 2.68 10.68 -1.12
CA ALA A 51 2.61 9.54 -0.22
C ALA A 51 3.68 9.64 0.87
N GLY A 52 3.24 9.39 2.10
CA GLY A 52 4.07 9.49 3.30
C GLY A 52 4.24 10.88 3.90
N ASP A 53 3.80 11.93 3.21
CA ASP A 53 3.83 13.29 3.73
C ASP A 53 2.52 13.61 4.48
N TYR A 54 2.58 13.69 5.81
CA TYR A 54 1.41 13.97 6.64
C TYR A 54 0.74 15.31 6.35
N ALA A 55 1.44 16.29 5.76
CA ALA A 55 0.82 17.55 5.37
C ALA A 55 -0.22 17.37 4.24
N TRP A 56 -0.10 16.28 3.48
CA TRP A 56 -0.94 15.97 2.32
C TRP A 56 -1.83 14.74 2.51
N CYS A 57 -1.84 14.15 3.72
CA CYS A 57 -2.72 13.03 4.00
C CYS A 57 -4.17 13.49 4.05
N CYS A 58 -5.08 12.64 3.59
CA CYS A 58 -6.51 12.93 3.68
C CYS A 58 -7.00 12.65 5.10
N ASN A 59 -7.67 13.65 5.70
CA ASN A 59 -8.40 13.46 6.95
C ASN A 59 -9.80 12.89 6.63
N PHE A 60 -9.87 11.57 6.49
CA PHE A 60 -11.10 10.85 6.19
C PHE A 60 -11.09 9.52 6.94
N HIS A 61 -12.21 9.20 7.56
CA HIS A 61 -12.36 7.96 8.31
C HIS A 61 -13.08 6.94 7.44
N LEU A 62 -12.40 5.84 7.14
CA LEU A 62 -12.92 4.77 6.31
C LEU A 62 -14.10 4.06 7.00
N LYS A 63 -15.19 3.82 6.28
CA LYS A 63 -16.39 3.12 6.76
C LYS A 63 -16.57 1.77 6.08
N GLY A 64 -16.11 1.64 4.84
CA GLY A 64 -16.16 0.44 4.02
C GLY A 64 -14.91 -0.41 4.13
N ILE A 65 -14.89 -1.49 3.34
CA ILE A 65 -13.70 -2.33 3.19
C ILE A 65 -12.92 -1.80 1.98
N ILE A 66 -11.65 -1.46 2.19
CA ILE A 66 -10.75 -1.09 1.10
C ILE A 66 -10.64 -2.25 0.10
N ARG A 67 -10.71 -1.89 -1.18
CA ARG A 67 -10.46 -2.83 -2.28
C ARG A 67 -9.02 -2.66 -2.77
N PRO A 68 -8.17 -3.69 -2.73
CA PRO A 68 -6.87 -3.64 -3.36
C PRO A 68 -6.99 -3.34 -4.86
N ALA A 69 -6.10 -2.51 -5.39
CA ALA A 69 -5.97 -2.33 -6.83
C ALA A 69 -5.31 -3.56 -7.46
N THR A 70 -5.81 -4.01 -8.61
CA THR A 70 -5.20 -5.09 -9.37
C THR A 70 -3.99 -4.58 -10.16
N LEU A 71 -3.08 -5.49 -10.55
CA LEU A 71 -1.92 -5.12 -11.36
C LEU A 71 -2.32 -4.45 -12.69
N ILE A 72 -3.40 -4.91 -13.32
CA ILE A 72 -3.92 -4.34 -14.57
C ILE A 72 -4.40 -2.90 -14.33
N GLU A 73 -5.13 -2.64 -13.24
CA GLU A 73 -5.59 -1.28 -12.90
C GLU A 73 -4.43 -0.33 -12.61
N ILE A 74 -3.41 -0.81 -11.88
CA ILE A 74 -2.20 -0.04 -11.58
C ILE A 74 -1.43 0.25 -12.88
N SER A 75 -1.28 -0.75 -13.76
CA SER A 75 -0.63 -0.59 -15.06
C SER A 75 -1.36 0.40 -15.96
N ASN A 76 -2.69 0.34 -16.03
CA ASN A 76 -3.50 1.26 -16.81
C ASN A 76 -3.48 2.70 -16.26
N SER A 77 -2.99 2.89 -15.04
CA SER A 77 -2.85 4.19 -14.39
C SER A 77 -1.42 4.73 -14.42
N ASP A 78 -0.51 4.11 -15.18
CA ASP A 78 0.91 4.47 -15.27
C ASP A 78 1.67 4.43 -13.93
N LEU A 79 1.22 3.58 -13.00
CA LEU A 79 1.74 3.51 -11.64
C LEU A 79 2.64 2.28 -11.38
N ILE A 80 2.82 1.42 -12.38
CA ILE A 80 3.49 0.12 -12.21
C ILE A 80 4.95 0.24 -11.73
N SER A 81 5.65 1.29 -12.14
CA SER A 81 7.05 1.53 -11.77
C SER A 81 7.26 1.90 -10.31
N TYR A 82 6.18 2.15 -9.56
CA TYR A 82 6.25 2.53 -8.15
C TYR A 82 6.00 1.34 -7.20
N ILE A 83 5.78 0.14 -7.73
CA ILE A 83 5.59 -1.05 -6.89
C ILE A 83 6.96 -1.52 -6.39
N ASP A 84 7.17 -1.43 -5.08
CA ASP A 84 8.39 -1.89 -4.41
C ASP A 84 8.23 -3.30 -3.85
N SER A 85 7.03 -3.66 -3.42
CA SER A 85 6.74 -4.98 -2.87
C SER A 85 5.29 -5.41 -3.06
N ILE A 86 5.05 -6.69 -2.83
CA ILE A 86 3.75 -7.33 -2.85
C ILE A 86 3.52 -7.96 -1.47
N LYS A 87 2.38 -7.65 -0.86
CA LYS A 87 1.88 -8.28 0.37
C LYS A 87 0.77 -9.24 0.04
N GLU A 88 0.92 -10.49 0.45
CA GLU A 88 -0.09 -11.52 0.26
C GLU A 88 -0.62 -11.98 1.62
N TYR A 89 -1.89 -11.71 1.87
CA TYR A 89 -2.60 -12.13 3.08
C TYR A 89 -3.31 -13.46 2.82
N GLU A 90 -3.03 -14.43 3.68
CA GLU A 90 -3.74 -15.71 3.72
C GLU A 90 -4.75 -15.68 4.87
N ILE A 91 -6.04 -15.74 4.52
CA ILE A 91 -7.15 -15.61 5.46
C ILE A 91 -7.98 -16.89 5.44
N GLU A 92 -8.15 -17.54 6.60
CA GLU A 92 -9.01 -18.71 6.77
C GLU A 92 -10.01 -18.45 7.91
N ASN A 93 -11.28 -18.80 7.70
CA ASN A 93 -12.33 -18.61 8.71
C ASN A 93 -12.36 -17.18 9.30
N SER A 94 -12.14 -16.17 8.46
CA SER A 94 -12.04 -14.74 8.82
C SER A 94 -10.87 -14.38 9.75
N LYS A 95 -9.90 -15.28 9.92
CA LYS A 95 -8.66 -15.03 10.66
C LYS A 95 -7.49 -14.94 9.71
N LEU A 96 -6.60 -13.99 9.97
CA LEU A 96 -5.31 -13.92 9.30
C LEU A 96 -4.44 -15.10 9.76
N ILE A 97 -3.97 -15.89 8.82
CA ILE A 97 -3.11 -17.06 9.07
C ILE A 97 -1.66 -16.71 8.78
N ASN A 98 -1.41 -16.02 7.67
CA ASN A 98 -0.05 -15.69 7.23
C ASN A 98 -0.04 -14.39 6.41
N ILE A 99 1.11 -13.71 6.42
CA ILE A 99 1.43 -12.63 5.51
C ILE A 99 2.76 -12.97 4.82
N ASN A 100 2.73 -13.09 3.50
CA ASN A 100 3.92 -13.28 2.69
C ASN A 100 4.31 -11.95 2.01
N TYR A 101 5.61 -11.69 1.95
CA TYR A 101 6.19 -10.48 1.37
C TYR A 101 7.09 -10.84 0.19
N ILE A 102 6.85 -10.22 -0.96
CA ILE A 102 7.69 -10.35 -2.14
C ILE A 102 8.24 -8.95 -2.45
N HIS A 103 9.53 -8.75 -2.19
CA HIS A 103 10.21 -7.49 -2.51
C HIS A 103 10.72 -7.53 -3.96
N LEU A 104 10.37 -6.50 -4.73
CA LEU A 104 10.72 -6.40 -6.16
C LEU A 104 11.98 -5.57 -6.39
N ASN A 105 12.32 -4.67 -5.47
CA ASN A 105 13.49 -3.81 -5.56
C ASN A 105 14.63 -4.29 -4.65
N TYR A 106 15.86 -4.34 -5.18
CA TYR A 106 17.02 -4.97 -4.54
C TYR A 106 17.58 -4.15 -3.35
N ASP A 107 17.33 -2.84 -3.31
CA ASP A 107 17.79 -1.96 -2.23
C ASP A 107 17.21 -2.33 -0.85
N PHE A 108 16.09 -3.07 -0.83
CA PHE A 108 15.47 -3.59 0.40
C PHE A 108 16.41 -4.52 1.20
N LEU A 109 17.32 -5.23 0.53
CA LEU A 109 18.26 -6.16 1.18
C LEU A 109 19.50 -5.47 1.75
N ASN A 110 19.82 -4.26 1.28
CA ASN A 110 21.07 -3.56 1.62
C ASN A 110 20.94 -2.59 2.80
N ILE A 111 19.73 -2.27 3.25
CA ILE A 111 19.51 -1.38 4.41
C ILE A 111 19.95 -2.06 5.73
N HIS A 112 20.03 -3.39 5.77
CA HIS A 112 20.43 -4.16 6.96
C HIS A 112 21.90 -4.60 6.99
N GLN A 113 22.74 -4.15 6.05
CA GLN A 113 24.17 -4.56 5.99
C GLN A 113 25.15 -3.50 6.52
N ASN A 114 24.68 -2.32 6.93
CA ASN A 114 25.54 -1.24 7.43
C ASN A 114 25.18 -0.83 8.87
N THR A 115 25.16 -1.79 9.79
CA THR A 115 25.20 -1.54 11.25
C THR A 115 26.31 -2.34 11.89
#